data_AF-A0A9D2T5Y2-F1
#
_entry.id   AF-A0A9D2T5Y2-F1
#
_cell.length_a   1.000
_cell.length_b   1.000
_cell.length_c   1.000
_cell.angle_alpha   90.00
_cell.angle_beta   90.00
_cell.angle_gamma   90.00
#
_symmetry.space_group_name_H-M   'P 1'
#
loop_
_entity.id
_entity.type
_entity.pdbx_description
1 polymer ?
#
loop_
_entity_poly.entity_id
_entity_poly.type
_entity_poly.pdbx_seq_one_letter_code
_entity_poly.pdbx_strand_id
1 'polypeptide(L)' 'MGDCDKWYASECYSAYLAKYPGALGFLGIRNKEYGSGAAHHNGRFDIDESGLWLGICAETAFVFS' A
#
# COMPACT_ATOMS: atom_id res chain seq x y z
N MET A 1 2.26 14.01 -5.78
CA MET A 1 2.62 12.59 -5.57
C MET A 1 4.14 12.53 -5.52
N GLY A 2 4.71 11.91 -4.48
CA GLY A 2 6.18 11.76 -4.37
C GLY A 2 6.68 10.65 -5.29
N ASP A 3 8.01 10.56 -5.45
CA ASP A 3 8.64 9.49 -6.21
C ASP A 3 8.29 8.11 -5.61
N CYS A 4 7.83 7.21 -6.46
CA CYS A 4 7.55 5.82 -6.12
C CYS A 4 8.58 4.95 -6.86
N ASP A 5 9.62 4.54 -6.14
CA ASP A 5 10.62 3.63 -6.69
C ASP A 5 10.00 2.28 -7.06
N LYS A 6 10.68 1.55 -7.95
CA LYS A 6 10.26 0.18 -8.31
C LYS A 6 10.17 -0.68 -7.05
N TRP A 7 9.02 -1.31 -6.86
CA TRP A 7 8.79 -2.28 -5.81
C TRP A 7 9.20 -3.68 -6.28
N TYR A 8 10.06 -4.35 -5.53
CA TYR A 8 10.67 -5.65 -5.91
C TYR A 8 10.16 -6.83 -5.07
N ALA A 9 9.11 -6.67 -4.25
CA ALA A 9 8.55 -7.80 -3.51
C ALA A 9 7.65 -8.66 -4.41
N SER A 10 7.50 -9.94 -4.05
CA SER A 10 6.60 -10.86 -4.73
C SER A 10 5.20 -10.80 -4.11
N GLU A 11 4.17 -10.83 -4.96
CA GLU A 11 2.76 -10.74 -4.55
C GLU A 11 1.89 -11.64 -5.45
N CYS A 12 1.01 -12.43 -4.84
CA CYS A 12 0.14 -13.36 -5.55
C CYS A 12 -1.04 -12.66 -6.23
N TYR A 13 -1.28 -11.38 -5.93
CA TYR A 13 -2.29 -10.56 -6.61
C TYR A 13 -2.14 -10.53 -8.14
N SER A 14 -0.91 -10.73 -8.64
CA SER A 14 -0.61 -10.88 -10.07
C SER A 14 -1.42 -11.99 -10.75
N ALA A 15 -1.81 -13.04 -10.02
CA ALA A 15 -2.67 -14.10 -10.55
C ALA A 15 -4.10 -13.62 -10.87
N TYR A 16 -4.60 -12.61 -10.16
CA TYR A 16 -5.89 -11.98 -10.47
C TYR A 16 -5.77 -11.01 -11.65
N LEU A 17 -4.72 -10.20 -11.67
CA LEU A 17 -4.45 -9.25 -12.77
C LEU A 17 -4.18 -9.95 -14.11
N ALA A 18 -3.73 -11.21 -14.08
CA ALA A 18 -3.60 -12.04 -15.28
C ALA A 18 -4.96 -12.45 -15.91
N LYS A 19 -6.06 -12.36 -15.14
CA LYS A 19 -7.40 -12.80 -15.56
C LYS A 19 -8.39 -11.64 -15.75
N TYR A 20 -8.24 -10.58 -14.97
CA TYR A 20 -9.18 -9.46 -14.93
C TYR A 20 -8.43 -8.12 -14.96
N PRO A 21 -8.97 -7.08 -15.62
CA PRO A 21 -8.47 -5.73 -15.45
C PRO A 21 -8.52 -5.34 -13.98
N GLY A 22 -7.43 -4.77 -13.47
CA GLY A 22 -7.35 -4.34 -12.08
C GLY A 22 -6.10 -3.51 -11.84
N ALA A 23 -5.94 -3.05 -10.60
CA ALA A 23 -4.80 -2.25 -10.17
C ALA A 23 -4.31 -2.73 -8.80
N LEU A 24 -2.99 -2.67 -8.57
CA LEU A 24 -2.39 -2.84 -7.25
C LEU A 24 -1.91 -1.47 -6.77
N GLY A 25 -2.59 -0.90 -5.78
CA GLY A 25 -2.22 0.36 -5.15
C GLY A 25 -1.45 0.14 -3.84
N PHE A 26 -0.59 1.12 -3.49
CA PHE A 26 0.11 1.12 -2.21
C PHE A 26 -0.38 2.29 -1.34
N LEU A 27 -0.73 1.98 -0.09
CA LEU A 27 -1.03 2.99 0.92
C LEU A 27 0.25 3.37 1.68
N GLY A 28 0.56 4.66 1.74
CA GLY A 28 1.72 5.15 2.48
C GLY A 28 1.50 5.04 3.99
N ILE A 29 2.37 4.26 4.66
CA ILE A 29 2.30 4.00 6.12
C ILE A 29 3.49 4.57 6.93
N ARG A 30 4.46 5.17 6.23
CA ARG A 30 5.71 5.69 6.82
C ARG A 30 5.50 7.07 7.42
N ASN A 31 5.79 7.22 8.70
CA ASN A 31 5.78 8.48 9.42
C ASN A 31 7.00 8.55 10.36
N LYS A 32 7.88 9.54 10.12
CA LYS A 32 9.12 9.72 10.89
C LYS A 32 8.86 10.17 12.33
N GLU A 33 7.81 10.94 12.58
CA GLU A 33 7.45 11.45 13.90
C GLU A 33 6.83 10.34 14.75
N TYR A 34 5.95 9.52 14.15
CA TYR A 34 5.40 8.33 14.79
C TYR A 34 6.45 7.22 14.98
N GLY A 35 7.46 7.16 14.10
CA GLY A 35 8.53 6.17 14.14
C GLY A 35 8.29 4.94 13.25
N SER A 36 7.32 4.99 12.32
CA SER A 36 7.02 3.90 11.38
C SER A 36 7.83 3.96 10.09
N GLY A 37 7.80 2.87 9.33
CA GLY A 37 8.42 2.77 8.00
C GLY A 37 9.63 1.85 7.89
N ALA A 38 9.90 1.01 8.90
CA ALA A 38 10.76 -0.14 8.69
C ALA A 38 10.18 -1.07 7.61
N ALA A 39 11.04 -1.83 6.91
CA ALA A 39 10.61 -2.69 5.82
C ALA A 39 9.66 -3.81 6.29
N HIS A 40 8.83 -4.31 5.37
CA HIS A 40 8.05 -5.54 5.60
C HIS A 40 9.00 -6.68 6.02
N HIS A 41 8.50 -7.61 6.85
CA HIS A 41 9.26 -8.72 7.43
C HIS A 41 10.42 -8.32 8.36
N ASN A 42 10.39 -7.10 8.92
CA ASN A 42 11.33 -6.65 9.94
C ASN A 42 10.70 -6.70 11.34
N GLY A 43 11.48 -7.02 12.39
CA GLY A 43 10.98 -7.01 13.78
C GLY A 43 10.65 -5.61 14.33
N ARG A 44 11.05 -4.55 13.63
CA ARG A 44 10.68 -3.15 13.88
C ARG A 44 9.59 -2.65 12.93
N PHE A 45 8.96 -3.54 12.16
CA PHE A 45 7.87 -3.17 11.28
C PHE A 45 6.71 -2.59 12.09
N ASP A 46 6.25 -1.42 11.67
CA ASP A 46 5.15 -0.71 12.30
C ASP A 46 4.47 0.22 11.27
N ILE A 47 3.23 0.60 11.56
CA ILE A 47 2.31 1.27 10.65
C ILE A 47 1.76 2.52 11.33
N ASP A 48 1.78 3.67 10.65
CA ASP A 48 1.00 4.83 11.09
C ASP A 48 -0.48 4.64 10.71
N GLU A 49 -1.30 4.27 11.69
CA GLU A 49 -2.71 3.97 11.48
C GLU A 49 -3.56 5.21 11.13
N SER A 50 -3.04 6.42 11.37
CA SER A 50 -3.77 7.67 11.07
C SER A 50 -4.07 7.85 9.58
N GLY A 51 -3.34 7.14 8.70
CA GLY A 51 -3.55 7.13 7.26
C GLY A 51 -4.49 6.03 6.74
N LEU A 52 -4.95 5.08 7.56
CA LEU A 52 -5.71 3.91 7.08
C LEU A 52 -7.03 4.26 6.40
N TRP A 53 -7.68 5.34 6.85
CA TRP A 53 -8.93 5.81 6.24
C TRP A 53 -8.75 6.22 4.77
N LEU A 54 -7.54 6.64 4.35
CA LEU A 54 -7.26 6.94 2.95
C LEU A 54 -7.34 5.69 2.07
N GLY A 55 -6.97 4.52 2.61
CA GLY A 55 -7.14 3.24 1.92
C GLY A 55 -8.62 2.91 1.70
N ILE A 56 -9.46 3.17 2.69
CA ILE A 56 -10.92 2.99 2.58
C ILE A 56 -11.48 3.92 1.50
N CYS A 57 -11.11 5.20 1.54
CA CYS A 57 -11.55 6.17 0.53
C CYS A 57 -11.08 5.79 -0.88
N ALA A 58 -9.84 5.35 -1.04
CA ALA A 58 -9.29 4.95 -2.34
C ALA A 58 -10.03 3.74 -2.91
N GLU A 59 -10.25 2.69 -2.12
CA GLU A 59 -10.97 1.49 -2.56
C GLU A 59 -12.44 1.81 -2.85
N THR A 60 -13.09 2.60 -2.00
CA THR A 60 -14.47 3.03 -2.21
C THR A 60 -14.59 3.85 -3.49
N ALA A 61 -13.67 4.79 -3.73
CA ALA A 61 -13.64 5.55 -4.96
C ALA A 61 -13.42 4.67 -6.19
N PHE A 62 -12.54 3.67 -6.11
CA PHE A 62 -12.28 2.71 -7.20
C PHE A 62 -13.52 1.87 -7.54
N VAL A 63 -14.28 1.42 -6.55
CA VAL A 63 -15.53 0.67 -6.77
C VAL A 63 -16.60 1.51 -7.48
N PHE A 64 -16.60 2.83 -7.27
CA PHE A 64 -17.60 3.74 -7.84
C PHE A 64 -17.10 4.56 -9.05
N SER A 65 -15.88 4.32 -9.52
CA SER A 65 -15.29 5.01 -10.68
C SER A 65 -15.62 4.39 -12.02
#